data_AF-A0A963HZM3-F1
#
_entry.id   AF-A0A963HZM3-F1
#
_cell.length_a   1.000
_cell.length_b   1.000
_cell.length_c   1.000
_cell.angle_alpha   90.00
_cell.angle_beta   90.00
_cell.angle_gamma   90.00
#
_symmetry.space_group_name_H-M   'P 1'
#
loop_
_entity.id
_entity.type
_entity.pdbx_description
1 polymer ?
#
loop_
_entity_poly.entity_id
_entity_poly.type
_entity_poly.pdbx_seq_one_letter_code
_entity_poly.pdbx_strand_id
1 'polypeptide(L)' 'MALMITDECINCDVCEPECPNGAIYQGEEIYEIDPDKC' A
#
# COMPACT_ATOMS: atom_id res chain seq x y z
N MET A 1 5.77 -12.90 -5.23
CA MET A 1 5.77 -12.75 -3.75
C MET A 1 5.69 -11.25 -3.53
N ALA A 2 4.55 -10.78 -3.02
CA ALA A 2 4.27 -9.36 -2.85
C ALA A 2 4.72 -8.86 -1.48
N LEU A 3 4.91 -7.55 -1.36
CA LEU A 3 5.08 -6.88 -0.07
C LEU A 3 3.73 -6.71 0.62
N MET A 4 3.75 -6.42 1.92
CA MET A 4 2.58 -6.13 2.73
C MET A 4 2.84 -4.91 3.62
N ILE A 5 1.82 -4.08 3.81
CA ILE A 5 1.85 -2.98 4.79
C ILE A 5 1.37 -3.55 6.13
N THR A 6 2.11 -3.28 7.19
CA THR A 6 1.79 -3.76 8.55
C THR A 6 0.91 -2.76 9.29
N ASP A 7 0.38 -3.18 10.43
CA ASP A 7 -0.44 -2.36 11.33
C ASP A 7 0.31 -1.16 11.96
N GLU A 8 1.61 -1.01 11.65
CA GLU A 8 2.40 0.17 12.01
C GLU A 8 2.20 1.35 11.05
N CYS A 9 1.38 1.17 10.00
CA CYS A 9 1.05 2.23 9.06
C CYS A 9 0.32 3.39 9.76
N ILE A 10 0.79 4.61 9.50
CA ILE A 10 0.24 5.84 10.08
C ILE A 10 -0.54 6.70 9.08
N ASN A 11 -0.90 6.14 7.91
CA ASN A 11 -1.63 6.83 6.84
C ASN A 11 -0.99 8.17 6.43
N CYS A 12 0.30 8.16 6.09
CA CYS A 12 1.05 9.37 5.74
C CYS A 12 0.98 9.77 4.24
N ASP A 13 0.28 9.00 3.41
CA ASP A 13 0.03 9.25 1.98
C ASP A 13 1.27 9.27 1.07
N VAL A 14 2.47 8.95 1.59
CA VAL A 14 3.72 9.01 0.82
C VAL A 14 3.88 7.83 -0.16
N CYS A 15 3.40 6.65 0.22
CA CYS A 15 3.69 5.42 -0.54
C CYS A 15 2.83 5.25 -1.81
N GLU A 16 1.58 5.71 -1.80
CA GLU A 16 0.64 5.57 -2.93
C GLU A 16 1.18 6.15 -4.26
N PRO A 17 1.59 7.43 -4.34
CA PRO A 17 2.06 8.01 -5.60
C PRO A 17 3.43 7.48 -6.06
N GLU A 18 4.21 6.89 -5.15
CA GLU A 18 5.54 6.37 -5.45
C GLU A 18 5.51 4.95 -6.04
N CYS A 19 4.38 4.23 -5.91
CA CYS A 19 4.26 2.88 -6.43
C CYS A 19 4.14 2.90 -7.97
N PRO A 20 5.14 2.43 -8.74
CA PRO A 20 5.12 2.50 -10.20
C PRO A 20 4.05 1.61 -10.84
N ASN A 21 3.59 0.58 -10.12
CA ASN A 21 2.58 -0.36 -10.59
C ASN A 21 1.16 0.04 -10.16
N GLY A 22 1.00 1.10 -9.35
CA GLY A 22 -0.29 1.47 -8.76
C GLY A 22 -0.90 0.35 -7.92
N ALA A 23 -0.06 -0.40 -7.19
CA ALA A 23 -0.47 -1.51 -6.35
C ALA A 23 -0.98 -1.06 -4.96
N ILE A 24 -0.61 0.14 -4.52
CA ILE A 24 -0.92 0.65 -3.19
C ILE A 24 -2.18 1.51 -3.24
N TYR A 25 -3.10 1.32 -2.29
CA TYR A 25 -4.35 2.08 -2.18
C TYR A 25 -4.79 2.24 -0.72
N GLN A 26 -5.62 3.26 -0.45
CA GLN A 26 -6.22 3.46 0.88
C GLN A 26 -7.26 2.37 1.18
N GLY A 27 -7.00 1.55 2.20
CA GLY A 27 -7.92 0.52 2.72
C GLY A 27 -8.87 1.05 3.80
N GLU A 28 -9.47 0.13 4.57
CA GLU A 28 -10.43 0.48 5.62
C GLU A 28 -9.76 1.17 6.84
N GLU A 29 -8.61 0.66 7.27
CA GLU A 29 -7.89 1.16 8.47
C GLU A 29 -6.49 1.70 8.12
N ILE A 30 -5.80 0.99 7.23
CA ILE A 30 -4.44 1.31 6.78
C ILE A 30 -4.37 1.23 5.26
N TYR A 31 -3.28 1.74 4.69
CA TYR A 31 -2.93 1.46 3.30
C TYR A 31 -2.76 -0.05 3.06
N GLU A 32 -3.23 -0.52 1.91
CA GLU A 32 -3.16 -1.91 1.48
C GLU A 32 -2.40 -2.03 0.14
N ILE A 33 -1.91 -3.24 -0.15
CA ILE A 33 -1.19 -3.56 -1.40
C ILE A 33 -1.94 -4.66 -2.14
N ASP A 34 -2.28 -4.40 -3.40
CA ASP A 34 -2.78 -5.38 -4.35
C ASP A 34 -1.63 -6.34 -4.76
N PRO A 35 -1.67 -7.63 -4.35
CA PRO A 35 -0.57 -8.56 -4.58
C PRO A 35 -0.42 -8.95 -6.05
N ASP A 36 -1.45 -8.76 -6.89
CA ASP A 36 -1.38 -9.05 -8.32
C ASP A 36 -0.65 -7.95 -9.10
N LYS A 37 -0.56 -6.75 -8.50
CA LYS A 37 0.17 -5.60 -9.05
C LYS A 37 1.54 -5.36 -8.41
N CYS A 38 1.86 -6.08 -7.33
CA CYS A 38 3.09 -5.91 -6.56
C CYS A 38 4.24 -6.80 -7.04
#